data_AF-A0A7C4SBF8-F1
#
_entry.id   AF-A0A7C4SBF8-F1
#
_cell.length_a   1.000
_cell.length_b   1.000
_cell.length_c   1.000
_cell.angle_alpha   90.00
_cell.angle_beta   90.00
_cell.angle_gamma   90.00
#
_symmetry.space_group_name_H-M   'P 1'
#
loop_
_entity.id
_entity.type
_entity.pdbx_description
1 polymer ?
#
loop_
_entity_poly.entity_id
_entity_poly.type
_entity_poly.pdbx_seq_one_letter_code
_entity_poly.pdbx_strand_id
1 'polypeptide(L)' 'MGVEELKQEALRLSPEARANLARELLASLDLLGEAEIERLWIDEAIRRDEDLDEGSAQAHPADEVFARARARRK' A
#
# COMPACT_ATOMS: atom_id res chain seq x y z
N MET A 1 7.22 22.78 1.41
CA MET A 1 5.97 22.04 1.62
C MET A 1 6.32 20.58 1.79
N GLY A 2 6.07 20.00 2.95
CA GLY A 2 6.39 18.59 3.23
C GLY A 2 5.30 17.61 2.78
N VAL A 3 5.59 16.31 2.81
CA VAL A 3 4.60 15.26 2.47
C VAL A 3 3.37 15.33 3.38
N GLU A 4 3.57 15.61 4.68
CA GLU A 4 2.45 15.73 5.62
C GLU A 4 1.58 16.95 5.31
N GLU A 5 2.18 18.11 4.95
CA GLU A 5 1.40 19.28 4.52
C GLU A 5 0.61 18.97 3.24
N LEU A 6 1.23 18.35 2.23
CA LEU A 6 0.56 17.95 0.99
C LEU A 6 -0.60 17.00 1.25
N LYS A 7 -0.43 16.04 2.15
CA LYS A 7 -1.49 15.12 2.57
C LYS A 7 -2.64 15.87 3.23
N GLN A 8 -2.37 16.80 4.14
CA GLN A 8 -3.41 17.60 4.78
C GLN A 8 -4.19 18.42 3.75
N GLU A 9 -3.52 19.06 2.79
CA GLU A 9 -4.21 19.80 1.73
C GLU A 9 -5.03 18.87 0.82
N ALA A 10 -4.49 17.71 0.43
CA ALA A 10 -5.22 16.72 -0.37
C ALA A 10 -6.47 16.18 0.37
N LEU A 11 -6.41 16.06 1.69
CA LEU A 11 -7.56 15.63 2.50
C LEU A 11 -8.66 16.70 2.61
N ARG A 12 -8.33 17.98 2.43
CA ARG A 12 -9.31 19.08 2.37
C ARG A 12 -10.10 19.15 1.06
N LEU A 13 -9.65 18.45 0.02
CA LEU A 13 -10.36 18.37 -1.26
C LEU A 13 -11.73 17.69 -1.11
N SER A 14 -12.64 18.00 -2.04
CA SER A 14 -13.90 17.27 -2.16
C SER A 14 -13.65 15.77 -2.40
N PRO A 15 -14.58 14.88 -2.05
CA PRO A 15 -14.42 13.44 -2.28
C PRO A 15 -14.06 13.10 -3.74
N GLU A 16 -14.67 13.79 -4.71
CA GLU A 16 -14.42 13.58 -6.14
C GLU A 16 -13.01 14.04 -6.55
N ALA A 17 -12.60 15.26 -6.15
CA ALA A 17 -11.27 15.77 -6.46
C ALA A 17 -10.17 14.91 -5.81
N ARG A 18 -10.39 14.45 -4.58
CA ARG A 18 -9.48 13.53 -3.90
C ARG A 18 -9.38 12.18 -4.61
N ALA A 19 -10.50 11.63 -5.09
CA ALA A 19 -10.50 10.38 -5.86
C ALA A 19 -9.74 10.52 -7.19
N ASN A 20 -9.90 11.66 -7.88
CA ASN A 20 -9.15 11.95 -9.10
C ASN A 20 -7.65 12.09 -8.83
N LEU A 21 -7.25 12.86 -7.80
CA LEU A 21 -5.86 13.00 -7.40
C LEU A 21 -5.24 11.65 -7.02
N ALA A 22 -5.96 10.82 -6.26
CA ALA A 22 -5.49 9.48 -5.89
C ALA A 22 -5.27 8.59 -7.13
N ARG A 23 -6.15 8.69 -8.14
CA ARG A 23 -6.00 7.95 -9.40
C ARG A 23 -4.76 8.39 -10.17
N GLU A 24 -4.51 9.69 -10.28
CA GLU A 24 -3.35 10.24 -10.98
C GLU A 24 -2.04 9.89 -10.28
N LEU A 25 -2.00 10.00 -8.95
CA LEU A 25 -0.84 9.59 -8.15
C LEU A 25 -0.58 8.10 -8.33
N LEU A 26 -1.61 7.25 -8.31
CA LEU A 26 -1.45 5.81 -8.54
C LEU A 26 -0.91 5.53 -9.95
N ALA A 27 -1.49 6.13 -10.98
CA ALA A 27 -1.03 5.96 -12.37
C ALA A 27 0.42 6.44 -12.57
N SER A 28 0.89 7.42 -11.78
CA SER A 28 2.28 7.86 -11.82
C SER A 28 3.27 6.79 -11.35
N LEU A 29 2.82 5.85 -10.50
CA LEU A 29 3.64 4.73 -10.01
C LEU A 29 3.75 3.62 -11.07
N ASP A 30 2.78 3.50 -11.99
CA ASP A 30 2.83 2.54 -13.09
C ASP A 30 3.89 2.92 -14.16
N LEU A 31 4.41 4.16 -14.10
CA LEU A 31 5.47 4.64 -14.98
C LEU A 31 6.89 4.33 -14.44
N LEU A 32 6.99 3.72 -13.25
CA LEU A 32 8.28 3.34 -12.69
C LEU A 32 8.90 2.19 -13.51
N GLY A 33 10.22 2.22 -13.69
CA GLY A 33 10.94 1.16 -14.37
C GLY A 33 10.97 -0.13 -13.53
N GLU A 34 11.18 -1.28 -14.17
CA GLU A 34 11.21 -2.59 -13.50
C GLU A 34 12.20 -2.65 -12.34
N ALA A 35 13.40 -2.09 -12.51
CA ALA A 35 14.43 -2.05 -11.45
C ALA A 35 14.01 -1.19 -10.24
N GLU A 36 13.20 -0.15 -10.47
CA GLU A 36 12.66 0.69 -9.40
C GLU A 36 11.59 -0.08 -8.62
N ILE A 37 10.69 -0.74 -9.35
CA ILE A 37 9.64 -1.58 -8.79
C ILE A 37 10.25 -2.70 -7.94
N GLU A 38 11.26 -3.41 -8.47
CA GLU A 38 11.95 -4.48 -7.76
C GLU A 38 12.56 -3.98 -6.44
N ARG A 39 13.24 -2.84 -6.47
CA ARG A 39 13.82 -2.25 -5.25
C ARG A 39 12.74 -1.92 -4.21
N LEU A 40 11.65 -1.27 -4.62
CA LEU A 40 10.54 -0.94 -3.72
C LEU A 40 9.89 -2.18 -3.11
N TRP A 41 9.77 -3.28 -3.87
CA TRP A 41 9.25 -4.55 -3.35
C TRP A 41 10.21 -5.21 -2.35
N ILE A 42 11.52 -5.15 -2.59
CA ILE A 42 12.53 -5.66 -1.66
C ILE A 42 12.49 -4.87 -0.35
N ASP A 43 12.46 -3.53 -0.43
CA ASP A 43 12.40 -2.67 0.75
C ASP A 43 11.13 -2.95 1.59
N GLU A 44 9.98 -3.11 0.93
CA GLU A 44 8.73 -3.46 1.62
C GLU A 44 8.75 -4.88 2.20
N ALA A 45 9.39 -5.85 1.53
CA ALA A 45 9.52 -7.20 2.04
C ALA A 45 10.37 -7.24 3.32
N ILE A 46 11.51 -6.54 3.34
CA ILE A 46 12.37 -6.40 4.52
C ILE A 46 11.59 -5.75 5.67
N ARG A 47 10.93 -4.62 5.41
CA ARG A 47 10.14 -3.91 6.43
C ARG A 47 9.05 -4.81 7.05
N ARG A 48 8.38 -5.63 6.24
CA ARG A 48 7.34 -6.55 6.73
C ARG A 48 7.89 -7.73 7.51
N ASP A 49 9.08 -8.21 7.16
CA ASP A 49 9.77 -9.25 7.91
C ASP A 49 10.13 -8.73 9.32
N GLU A 50 10.71 -7.52 9.37
CA GLU A 50 11.00 -6.82 10.63
C GLU A 50 9.74 -6.59 11.48
N ASP A 51 8.64 -6.13 10.86
CA ASP A 51 7.36 -5.92 11.56
C ASP A 51 6.81 -7.23 12.20
N LEU A 52 7.06 -8.38 11.56
CA LEU A 52 6.67 -9.69 12.09
C LEU A 52 7.57 -10.13 13.25
N ASP A 53 8.89 -9.95 13.10
CA ASP A 53 9.87 -10.27 14.15
C ASP A 53 9.68 -9.41 15.40
N GLU A 54 9.37 -8.13 15.23
CA GLU A 54 9.08 -7.19 16.32
C GLU A 54 7.68 -7.38 16.93
N GLY A 55 6.80 -8.14 16.25
CA GLY A 55 5.42 -8.33 16.66
C GLY A 55 4.54 -7.09 16.48
N SER A 56 4.98 -6.11 15.70
CA SER A 56 4.19 -4.93 15.31
C SER A 56 3.09 -5.31 14.30
N ALA A 57 3.32 -6.37 13.52
CA ALA A 57 2.34 -6.97 12.62
C ALA A 57 1.63 -8.19 13.23
N GLN A 58 0.33 -8.32 12.93
CA GLN A 58 -0.46 -9.49 13.32
C GLN A 58 -0.35 -10.60 12.27
N ALA A 59 0.26 -11.73 12.64
CA ALA A 59 0.23 -12.95 11.85
C ALA A 59 -1.12 -13.67 11.98
N HIS A 60 -1.52 -14.36 10.91
CA HIS A 60 -2.69 -15.23 10.88
C HIS A 60 -2.32 -16.63 10.40
N PRO A 61 -2.98 -17.69 10.92
CA PRO A 61 -2.80 -19.04 10.42
C PRO A 61 -3.08 -19.14 8.92
N ALA A 62 -2.20 -19.83 8.18
CA ALA A 62 -2.26 -19.88 6.72
C ALA A 62 -3.57 -20.52 6.22
N ASP A 63 -4.05 -21.56 6.90
CA ASP A 63 -5.30 -22.25 6.60
C ASP A 63 -6.52 -21.33 6.68
N GLU A 64 -6.59 -20.47 7.71
CA GLU A 64 -7.63 -19.45 7.85
C GLU A 64 -7.58 -18.43 6.71
N VAL A 65 -6.38 -17.94 6.38
CA VAL A 65 -6.17 -16.99 5.27
C VAL A 65 -6.66 -17.58 3.95
N PHE A 66 -6.26 -18.80 3.64
CA PHE A 66 -6.68 -19.47 2.41
C PHE A 66 -8.18 -19.78 2.37
N ALA A 67 -8.78 -20.18 3.50
CA ALA A 67 -10.22 -20.40 3.60
C ALA A 67 -11.00 -19.11 3.30
N ARG A 68 -10.60 -17.98 3.92
CA ARG A 68 -11.19 -16.66 3.69
C ARG A 68 -11.05 -16.21 2.23
N ALA A 69 -9.88 -16.37 1.63
CA ALA A 69 -9.64 -15.99 0.23
C ALA A 69 -10.54 -16.77 -0.74
N ARG A 70 -10.69 -18.08 -0.54
CA ARG A 70 -11.59 -18.92 -1.34
C ARG A 70 -13.06 -18.54 -1.17
N ALA A 71 -13.49 -18.22 0.05
CA ALA A 71 -14.86 -17.82 0.32
C ALA A 71 -15.27 -16.51 -0.39
N ARG A 72 -14.31 -15.60 -0.63
CA ARG A 72 -14.52 -14.31 -1.30
C ARG A 72 -14.61 -14.39 -2.84
N ARG A 73 -14.28 -15.53 -3.46
CA ARG A 73 -14.33 -15.74 -4.92
C ARG A 73 -15.75 -16.06 -5.45
N LYS A 74 -16.81 -15.60 -4.78
CA LYS A 74 -18.20 -15.81 -5.24
C LYS A 74 -18.68 -14.65 -6.10
#